data_AF-A0A7J2KCN8-F1
#
_entry.id   AF-A0A7J2KCN8-F1
#
_cell.length_a   1.000
_cell.length_b   1.000
_cell.length_c   1.000
_cell.angle_alpha   90.00
_cell.angle_beta   90.00
_cell.angle_gamma   90.00
#
_symmetry.space_group_name_H-M   'P 1'
#
loop_
_entity.id
_entity.type
_entity.pdbx_description
1 polymer ?
#
loop_
_entity_poly.entity_id
_entity_poly.type
_entity_poly.pdbx_seq_one_letter_code
_entity_poly.pdbx_strand_id
1 'polypeptide(L)'
;MLLRRRNYIVKCYRLTGNFNSDVPLLYLLYCDLIIYKAGEGEYYIILKSDNEDRINIAIRGLEKSFKVYPMRLDDLKLINLGSYMGLHSPIHYEICPQFNEFIGVFVRKTALILGRELEKRLIKYARAGIDMGSEKSEILKRISSLKQYGICLHHNIIVRGMGLKDKDFQKIIQFKPIKKWYISPLDLQIFLFKNMGEVHENIFGKTWR
;
A
#
# COMPACT_ATOMS: atom_id res chain seq x y z
N MET A 1 25.31 -17.49 0.86
CA MET A 1 24.06 -17.39 0.07
C MET A 1 24.29 -16.41 -1.07
N LEU A 2 24.55 -16.90 -2.28
CA LEU A 2 24.71 -16.06 -3.47
C LEU A 2 23.38 -15.35 -3.74
N LEU A 3 23.36 -14.03 -3.57
CA LEU A 3 22.26 -13.16 -3.97
C LEU A 3 22.14 -13.23 -5.49
N ARG A 4 21.41 -14.22 -6.02
CA ARG A 4 20.93 -14.19 -7.41
C ARG A 4 20.22 -12.86 -7.58
N ARG A 5 20.75 -12.00 -8.44
CA ARG A 5 20.03 -10.81 -8.91
C ARG A 5 18.71 -11.33 -9.47
N ARG A 6 17.61 -11.07 -8.77
CA ARG A 6 16.27 -11.41 -9.25
C ARG A 6 16.04 -10.59 -10.51
N ASN A 7 15.84 -11.26 -11.64
CA ASN A 7 15.47 -10.62 -12.90
C ASN A 7 14.00 -10.23 -12.79
N TYR A 8 13.77 -9.08 -12.16
CA TYR A 8 12.43 -8.54 -12.02
C TYR A 8 11.92 -8.00 -13.34
N ILE A 9 10.69 -8.35 -13.68
CA ILE A 9 9.91 -7.76 -14.75
C ILE A 9 9.17 -6.56 -14.18
N VAL A 10 9.20 -5.43 -14.88
CA VAL A 10 8.50 -4.21 -14.51
C VAL A 10 7.54 -3.84 -15.64
N LYS A 11 6.27 -3.60 -15.32
CA LYS A 11 5.26 -3.14 -16.27
C LYS A 11 4.47 -1.97 -15.69
N CYS A 12 4.08 -1.05 -16.55
CA CYS A 12 3.33 0.15 -16.18
C CYS A 12 1.96 0.16 -16.86
N TYR A 13 0.96 0.65 -16.15
CA TYR A 13 -0.42 0.71 -16.62
C TYR A 13 -1.11 1.99 -16.16
N ARG A 14 -1.94 2.56 -17.04
CA ARG A 14 -2.98 3.52 -16.67
C ARG A 14 -4.26 2.78 -16.37
N LEU A 15 -4.95 3.21 -15.32
CA LEU A 15 -6.20 2.65 -14.86
C LEU A 15 -7.28 3.75 -14.85
N THR A 16 -8.44 3.47 -15.43
CA THR A 16 -9.62 4.35 -15.33
C THR A 16 -10.83 3.56 -14.84
N GLY A 17 -11.59 4.10 -13.89
CA GLY A 17 -12.69 3.38 -13.23
C GLY A 17 -12.76 3.63 -11.72
N ASN A 18 -13.48 2.77 -10.99
CA ASN A 18 -13.71 2.91 -9.55
C ASN A 18 -13.40 1.60 -8.83
N PHE A 19 -12.88 1.66 -7.59
CA PHE A 19 -12.79 0.49 -6.73
C PHE A 19 -14.17 0.09 -6.23
N ASN A 20 -14.70 -1.02 -6.74
CA ASN A 20 -15.87 -1.67 -6.18
C ASN A 20 -15.45 -2.60 -5.03
N SER A 21 -16.37 -2.85 -4.09
CA SER A 21 -16.16 -3.64 -2.86
C SER A 21 -15.74 -5.11 -3.12
N ASP A 22 -15.96 -5.63 -4.32
CA ASP A 22 -15.74 -7.05 -4.64
C ASP A 22 -14.32 -7.35 -5.15
N VAL A 23 -13.40 -7.56 -4.21
CA VAL A 23 -12.17 -8.36 -4.34
C VAL A 23 -11.26 -8.09 -5.58
N PRO A 24 -10.79 -6.86 -5.87
CA PRO A 24 -9.67 -6.65 -6.82
C PRO A 24 -8.29 -6.68 -6.13
N LEU A 25 -8.27 -6.44 -4.82
CA LEU A 25 -7.07 -6.02 -4.06
C LEU A 25 -6.15 -7.17 -3.64
N LEU A 26 -6.70 -8.37 -3.50
CA LEU A 26 -5.95 -9.59 -3.23
C LEU A 26 -4.87 -9.84 -4.28
N TYR A 27 -5.17 -9.56 -5.55
CA TYR A 27 -4.26 -9.89 -6.65
C TYR A 27 -3.02 -8.99 -6.68
N LEU A 28 -3.07 -7.81 -6.05
CA LEU A 28 -1.92 -6.90 -5.95
C LEU A 28 -0.81 -7.44 -5.03
N LEU A 29 -1.15 -8.35 -4.11
CA LEU A 29 -0.21 -8.96 -3.17
C LEU A 29 0.88 -9.82 -3.85
N TYR A 30 0.67 -10.21 -5.12
CA TYR A 30 1.64 -10.98 -5.89
C TYR A 30 2.76 -10.13 -6.52
N CYS A 31 2.69 -8.80 -6.40
CA CYS A 31 3.67 -7.89 -6.97
C CYS A 31 4.20 -6.90 -5.91
N ASP A 32 5.44 -6.45 -6.12
CA ASP A 32 5.84 -5.15 -5.56
C ASP A 32 5.22 -4.09 -6.48
N LEU A 33 4.72 -2.99 -5.93
CA LEU A 33 3.95 -2.04 -6.73
C LEU A 33 4.08 -0.60 -6.26
N ILE A 34 3.93 0.31 -7.23
CA ILE A 34 3.69 1.73 -7.01
C ILE A 34 2.31 2.04 -7.54
N ILE A 35 1.45 2.62 -6.71
CA ILE A 35 0.16 3.17 -7.11
C ILE A 35 0.27 4.69 -7.03
N TYR A 36 -0.17 5.37 -8.09
CA TYR A 36 -0.37 6.80 -8.10
C TYR A 36 -1.84 7.11 -8.36
N LYS A 37 -2.46 7.83 -7.43
CA LYS A 37 -3.78 8.45 -7.61
C LYS A 37 -3.56 9.92 -7.94
N ALA A 38 -3.90 10.34 -9.15
CA ALA A 38 -3.78 11.71 -9.63
C ALA A 38 -4.98 12.59 -9.25
N GLY A 39 -6.15 11.97 -9.08
CA GLY A 39 -7.42 12.66 -8.89
C GLY A 39 -8.57 11.68 -8.80
N GLU A 40 -9.79 12.13 -9.05
CA GLU A 40 -10.95 11.25 -9.17
C GLU A 40 -10.89 10.45 -10.48
N GLY A 41 -11.03 9.13 -10.41
CA GLY A 41 -11.08 8.26 -11.59
C GLY A 41 -9.76 8.09 -12.36
N GLU A 42 -8.68 8.76 -11.95
CA GLU A 42 -7.38 8.72 -12.61
C GLU A 42 -6.30 8.06 -11.75
N TYR A 43 -5.85 6.89 -12.18
CA TYR A 43 -4.84 6.11 -11.46
C TYR A 43 -3.79 5.52 -12.40
N TYR A 44 -2.63 5.29 -11.84
CA TYR A 44 -1.50 4.67 -12.51
C TYR A 44 -0.92 3.62 -11.57
N ILE A 45 -0.50 2.50 -12.14
CA ILE A 45 0.16 1.46 -11.38
C ILE A 45 1.40 0.97 -12.12
N ILE A 46 2.48 0.82 -11.38
CA ILE A 46 3.70 0.16 -11.85
C ILE A 46 3.85 -1.12 -11.02
N LEU A 47 3.89 -2.25 -11.70
CA LEU A 47 4.01 -3.58 -11.10
C LEU A 47 5.40 -4.14 -11.35
N LYS A 48 5.97 -4.75 -10.32
CA LYS A 48 7.27 -5.42 -10.35
C LYS A 48 7.17 -6.81 -9.76
N SER A 49 7.56 -7.82 -10.52
CA SER A 49 7.57 -9.21 -10.04
C SER A 49 8.68 -10.04 -10.67
N ASP A 50 9.00 -11.16 -10.04
CA ASP A 50 9.98 -12.15 -10.49
C ASP A 50 9.46 -13.05 -11.63
N ASN A 51 8.15 -13.04 -11.88
CA ASN A 51 7.50 -13.76 -12.97
C ASN A 51 6.38 -12.88 -13.56
N GLU A 52 6.25 -12.91 -14.88
CA GLU A 52 5.20 -12.25 -15.66
C GLU A 52 3.80 -12.75 -15.28
N ASP A 53 3.65 -14.04 -14.94
CA ASP A 53 2.36 -14.62 -14.52
C ASP A 53 1.76 -13.88 -13.33
N ARG A 54 2.61 -13.45 -12.38
CA ARG A 54 2.17 -12.70 -11.19
C ARG A 54 1.67 -11.31 -11.54
N ILE A 55 2.29 -10.67 -12.54
CA ILE A 55 1.82 -9.39 -13.07
C ILE A 55 0.47 -9.60 -13.74
N ASN A 56 0.32 -10.65 -14.55
CA ASN A 56 -0.93 -10.98 -15.23
C ASN A 56 -2.07 -11.28 -14.23
N ILE A 57 -1.79 -11.99 -13.13
CA ILE A 57 -2.76 -12.22 -12.05
C ILE A 57 -3.22 -10.88 -11.44
N ALA A 58 -2.28 -9.99 -11.13
CA ALA A 58 -2.59 -8.67 -10.58
C ALA A 58 -3.47 -7.85 -11.54
N ILE A 59 -3.15 -7.85 -12.83
CA ILE A 59 -3.92 -7.12 -13.85
C ILE A 59 -5.33 -7.69 -14.03
N ARG A 60 -5.49 -9.02 -14.13
CA ARG A 60 -6.83 -9.64 -14.19
C ARG A 60 -7.70 -9.28 -12.99
N GLY A 61 -7.08 -9.11 -11.82
CA GLY A 61 -7.75 -8.61 -10.63
C GLY A 61 -8.25 -7.18 -10.78
N LEU A 62 -7.39 -6.29 -11.28
CA LEU A 62 -7.71 -4.88 -11.50
C LEU A 62 -8.74 -4.67 -12.62
N GLU A 63 -8.73 -5.49 -13.67
CA GLU A 63 -9.66 -5.41 -14.81
C GLU A 63 -11.14 -5.57 -14.39
N LYS A 64 -11.41 -6.12 -13.20
CA LYS A 64 -12.76 -6.17 -12.63
C LYS A 64 -13.33 -4.80 -12.24
N SER A 65 -12.45 -3.84 -11.96
CA SER A 65 -12.81 -2.50 -11.44
C SER A 65 -12.29 -1.36 -12.33
N PHE A 66 -11.29 -1.65 -13.17
CA PHE A 66 -10.61 -0.68 -14.01
C PHE A 66 -10.59 -1.12 -15.46
N LYS A 67 -10.69 -0.14 -16.36
CA LYS A 67 -10.13 -0.27 -17.69
C LYS A 67 -8.62 -0.07 -17.57
N VAL A 68 -7.86 -1.06 -18.02
CA VAL A 68 -6.40 -1.10 -17.89
C VAL A 68 -5.77 -0.86 -19.25
N TYR A 69 -4.85 0.09 -19.32
CA TYR A 69 -4.12 0.42 -20.54
C TYR A 69 -2.61 0.25 -20.31
N PRO A 70 -1.91 -0.62 -21.06
CA PRO A 70 -0.47 -0.75 -20.93
C PRO A 70 0.22 0.56 -21.33
N MET A 71 1.28 0.91 -20.61
CA MET A 71 2.07 2.12 -20.83
C MET A 71 3.56 1.81 -20.77
N ARG A 72 4.39 2.65 -21.42
CA ARG A 72 5.84 2.63 -21.19
C ARG A 72 6.14 3.38 -19.90
N LEU A 73 7.23 2.98 -19.24
CA LEU A 73 7.67 3.68 -18.04
C LEU A 73 7.99 5.15 -18.33
N ASP A 74 8.55 5.43 -19.51
CA ASP A 74 8.92 6.78 -19.96
C ASP A 74 7.70 7.68 -20.21
N ASP A 75 6.51 7.09 -20.41
CA ASP A 75 5.26 7.84 -20.61
C ASP A 75 4.72 8.41 -19.28
N LEU A 76 5.23 7.94 -18.13
CA LEU A 76 4.96 8.56 -16.84
C LEU A 76 5.71 9.89 -16.77
N LYS A 77 5.04 10.98 -17.17
CA LYS A 77 5.53 12.34 -16.93
C LYS A 77 5.94 12.47 -15.47
N LEU A 78 7.16 12.93 -15.21
CA LEU A 78 7.76 13.10 -13.90
C LEU A 78 6.74 13.68 -12.90
N ILE A 79 6.13 12.81 -12.08
CA ILE A 79 5.09 13.22 -11.14
C ILE A 79 5.80 13.71 -9.89
N ASN A 80 6.28 14.95 -9.93
CA ASN A 80 6.89 15.56 -8.76
C ASN A 80 5.79 15.98 -7.77
N LEU A 81 5.30 15.00 -7.00
CA LEU A 81 4.43 15.27 -5.87
C LEU A 81 5.31 15.70 -4.70
N GLY A 82 5.43 17.01 -4.47
CA GLY A 82 5.99 17.53 -3.21
C GLY A 82 5.24 16.89 -2.03
N SER A 83 5.89 16.61 -0.88
CA SER A 83 5.26 15.70 0.08
C SER A 83 5.79 15.63 1.52
N TYR A 84 4.90 15.18 2.43
CA TYR A 84 5.23 14.73 3.79
C TYR A 84 5.47 13.22 3.82
N MET A 85 6.55 12.77 4.47
CA MET A 85 6.93 11.36 4.51
C MET A 85 6.29 10.60 5.69
N GLY A 86 5.29 9.79 5.37
CA GLY A 86 4.78 8.71 6.22
C GLY A 86 3.70 9.15 7.20
N LEU A 87 2.55 8.49 7.13
CA LEU A 87 1.59 8.52 8.21
C LEU A 87 2.06 7.59 9.32
N HIS A 88 2.15 8.12 10.53
CA HIS A 88 2.18 7.31 11.74
C HIS A 88 0.74 6.92 12.05
N SER A 89 0.22 5.83 11.47
CA SER A 89 -1.10 5.35 11.91
C SER A 89 -0.94 4.26 12.97
N PRO A 90 -1.39 4.48 14.21
CA PRO A 90 -1.44 3.45 15.24
C PRO A 90 -2.47 2.38 14.88
N ILE A 91 -2.27 1.17 15.39
CA ILE A 91 -3.02 -0.06 15.06
C ILE A 91 -4.52 0.03 15.44
N HIS A 92 -4.98 1.10 16.10
CA HIS A 92 -6.31 1.13 16.74
C HIS A 92 -7.32 2.18 16.37
N TYR A 93 -7.02 3.13 15.50
CA TYR A 93 -8.09 3.95 14.95
C TYR A 93 -7.88 4.18 13.46
N GLU A 94 -9.00 4.08 12.76
CA GLU A 94 -9.43 4.41 11.41
C GLU A 94 -8.85 5.68 10.75
N ILE A 95 -7.72 6.21 11.20
CA ILE A 95 -7.01 7.29 10.55
C ILE A 95 -6.12 6.72 9.43
N CYS A 96 -6.65 5.82 8.61
CA CYS A 96 -6.23 5.82 7.22
C CYS A 96 -6.77 7.14 6.65
N PRO A 97 -5.97 8.16 6.42
CA PRO A 97 -6.49 9.42 5.96
C PRO A 97 -6.94 9.27 4.51
N GLN A 98 -7.98 10.01 4.16
CA GLN A 98 -8.39 10.13 2.76
C GLN A 98 -7.52 11.17 2.09
N PHE A 99 -6.89 10.78 0.99
CA PHE A 99 -6.02 11.60 0.17
C PHE A 99 -6.64 11.82 -1.19
N ASN A 100 -6.78 13.09 -1.57
CA ASN A 100 -7.19 13.44 -2.92
C ASN A 100 -6.16 12.99 -3.96
N GLU A 101 -4.88 13.04 -3.62
CA GLU A 101 -3.75 12.70 -4.49
C GLU A 101 -2.64 12.06 -3.65
N PHE A 102 -2.13 10.91 -4.07
CA PHE A 102 -1.06 10.21 -3.36
C PHE A 102 -0.24 9.27 -4.25
N ILE A 103 1.00 9.00 -3.85
CA ILE A 103 1.81 7.86 -4.33
C ILE A 103 2.01 6.87 -3.18
N GLY A 104 1.60 5.62 -3.41
CA GLY A 104 1.81 4.49 -2.51
C GLY A 104 2.84 3.53 -3.08
N VAL A 105 3.97 3.37 -2.39
CA VAL A 105 5.01 2.39 -2.72
C VAL A 105 4.87 1.20 -1.78
N PHE A 106 4.66 0.00 -2.30
CA PHE A 106 4.46 -1.23 -1.51
C PHE A 106 5.40 -2.33 -1.99
N VAL A 107 6.26 -2.81 -1.09
CA VAL A 107 7.25 -3.85 -1.39
C VAL A 107 6.98 -5.07 -0.52
N ARG A 108 6.87 -6.24 -1.14
CA ARG A 108 6.58 -7.50 -0.44
C ARG A 108 7.73 -7.89 0.47
N LYS A 109 7.37 -8.34 1.66
CA LYS A 109 8.27 -8.86 2.69
C LYS A 109 7.63 -10.08 3.34
N THR A 110 8.45 -10.88 4.01
CA THR A 110 7.98 -12.04 4.75
C THR A 110 7.16 -11.60 5.97
N ALA A 111 5.99 -12.22 6.17
CA ALA A 111 5.07 -11.90 7.27
C ALA A 111 5.66 -12.12 8.68
N LEU A 112 6.74 -12.91 8.82
CA LEU A 112 7.31 -13.30 10.12
C LEU A 112 7.60 -12.14 11.07
N ILE A 113 8.15 -11.03 10.56
CA ILE A 113 8.55 -9.90 11.41
C ILE A 113 7.29 -9.23 11.99
N LEU A 114 6.37 -8.83 11.12
CA LEU A 114 5.14 -8.15 11.53
C LEU A 114 4.25 -9.08 12.37
N GLY A 115 4.15 -10.36 12.01
CA GLY A 115 3.38 -11.35 12.77
C GLY A 115 3.87 -11.49 14.21
N ARG A 116 5.20 -11.61 14.40
CA ARG A 116 5.80 -11.67 15.75
C ARG A 116 5.58 -10.39 16.55
N GLU A 117 5.61 -9.21 15.92
CA GLU A 117 5.35 -7.94 16.59
C GLU A 117 3.90 -7.85 17.08
N LEU A 118 2.93 -8.25 16.25
CA LEU A 118 1.52 -8.30 16.61
C LEU A 118 1.24 -9.33 17.71
N GLU A 119 1.84 -10.52 17.65
CA GLU A 119 1.72 -11.55 18.69
C GLU A 119 2.33 -11.09 20.03
N LYS A 120 3.53 -10.48 20.00
CA LYS A 120 4.15 -9.89 21.20
C LYS A 120 3.27 -8.83 21.83
N ARG A 121 2.60 -8.00 21.01
CA ARG A 121 1.66 -6.98 21.47
C ARG A 121 0.49 -7.62 22.22
N LEU A 122 -0.15 -8.65 21.65
CA LEU A 122 -1.22 -9.40 22.32
C LEU A 122 -0.77 -10.00 23.66
N ILE A 123 0.40 -10.64 23.69
CA ILE A 123 0.95 -11.25 24.92
C ILE A 123 1.22 -10.18 25.98
N LYS A 124 1.79 -9.02 25.59
CA LYS A 124 2.09 -7.92 26.50
C LYS A 124 0.82 -7.41 27.19
N TYR A 125 -0.25 -7.18 26.43
CA TYR A 125 -1.51 -6.69 27.00
C TYR A 125 -2.19 -7.74 27.87
N ALA A 126 -2.22 -9.00 27.45
CA ALA A 126 -2.76 -10.09 28.26
C ALA A 126 -2.05 -10.21 29.61
N ARG A 127 -0.71 -10.11 29.63
CA ARG A 127 0.08 -10.12 30.87
C ARG A 127 -0.15 -8.90 31.76
N ALA A 128 -0.48 -7.76 31.17
CA ALA A 128 -0.77 -6.54 31.89
C ALA A 128 -2.22 -6.48 32.42
N GLY A 129 -3.05 -7.49 32.16
CA GLY A 129 -4.47 -7.49 32.53
C GLY A 129 -5.29 -6.42 31.82
N ILE A 130 -4.77 -5.86 30.71
CA ILE A 130 -5.43 -4.79 29.97
C ILE A 130 -6.49 -5.42 29.07
N ASP A 131 -7.76 -5.05 29.27
CA ASP A 131 -8.81 -5.37 28.31
C ASP A 131 -8.61 -4.53 27.05
N MET A 132 -8.33 -5.23 25.96
CA MET A 132 -8.10 -4.67 24.65
C MET A 132 -9.40 -4.51 23.85
N GLY A 133 -10.55 -5.01 24.31
CA GLY A 133 -11.83 -4.85 23.60
C GLY A 133 -11.74 -5.09 22.08
N SER A 134 -12.16 -4.09 21.28
CA SER A 134 -12.11 -4.10 19.81
C SER A 134 -10.69 -4.16 19.24
N GLU A 135 -9.70 -3.63 19.96
CA GLU A 135 -8.28 -3.64 19.57
C GLU A 135 -7.74 -5.07 19.41
N LYS A 136 -8.16 -6.00 20.27
CA LYS A 136 -7.77 -7.41 20.17
C LYS A 136 -8.31 -8.06 18.89
N SER A 137 -9.58 -7.83 18.58
CA SER A 137 -10.23 -8.36 17.38
C SER A 137 -9.51 -7.89 16.10
N GLU A 138 -9.18 -6.61 16.06
CA GLU A 138 -8.47 -5.98 14.95
C GLU A 138 -7.04 -6.52 14.74
N ILE A 139 -6.30 -6.79 15.81
CA ILE A 139 -4.99 -7.43 15.70
C ILE A 139 -5.13 -8.88 15.22
N LEU A 140 -6.12 -9.62 15.72
CA LEU A 140 -6.36 -11.01 15.31
C LEU A 140 -6.72 -11.10 13.82
N LYS A 141 -7.53 -10.18 13.28
CA LYS A 141 -7.81 -10.08 11.84
C LYS A 141 -6.55 -9.89 11.01
N ARG A 142 -5.65 -9.00 11.46
CA ARG A 142 -4.34 -8.75 10.81
C ARG A 142 -3.44 -9.99 10.85
N ILE A 143 -3.35 -10.67 12.00
CA ILE A 143 -2.60 -11.93 12.11
C ILE A 143 -3.18 -13.00 11.17
N SER A 144 -4.51 -13.11 11.09
CA SER A 144 -5.17 -14.04 10.17
C SER A 144 -4.81 -13.74 8.71
N SER A 145 -4.87 -12.46 8.31
CA SER A 145 -4.47 -12.00 6.98
C SER A 145 -3.00 -12.35 6.67
N LEU A 146 -2.09 -12.12 7.63
CA LEU A 146 -0.67 -12.48 7.49
C LEU A 146 -0.46 -13.99 7.33
N LYS A 147 -1.21 -14.82 8.05
CA LYS A 147 -1.17 -16.29 7.93
C LYS A 147 -1.71 -16.76 6.58
N GLN A 148 -2.81 -16.17 6.13
CA GLN A 148 -3.46 -16.51 4.85
C GLN A 148 -2.54 -16.24 3.65
N TYR A 149 -1.86 -15.10 3.64
CA TYR A 149 -1.07 -14.68 2.47
C TYR A 149 0.44 -14.93 2.60
N GLY A 150 0.94 -15.21 3.80
CA GLY A 150 2.36 -15.47 4.05
C GLY A 150 3.29 -14.26 3.87
N ILE A 151 2.74 -13.10 3.53
CA ILE A 151 3.48 -11.86 3.26
C ILE A 151 2.97 -10.69 4.10
N CYS A 152 3.84 -9.72 4.30
CA CYS A 152 3.48 -8.36 4.69
C CYS A 152 4.06 -7.38 3.65
N LEU A 153 3.66 -6.12 3.75
CA LEU A 153 4.11 -5.08 2.82
C LEU A 153 4.88 -4.02 3.57
N HIS A 154 6.09 -3.76 3.09
CA HIS A 154 6.83 -2.57 3.48
C HIS A 154 6.35 -1.41 2.61
N HIS A 155 5.80 -0.36 3.22
CA HIS A 155 5.13 0.71 2.50
C HIS A 155 5.67 2.12 2.77
N ASN A 156 5.45 3.04 1.82
CA ASN A 156 5.51 4.49 2.00
C ASN A 156 4.35 5.14 1.27
N ILE A 157 3.64 6.05 1.93
CA ILE A 157 2.62 6.89 1.33
C ILE A 157 3.15 8.32 1.25
N ILE A 158 2.95 8.93 0.10
CA ILE A 158 3.47 10.24 -0.29
C ILE A 158 2.28 11.07 -0.74
N VAL A 159 2.11 12.25 -0.17
CA VAL A 159 0.93 13.10 -0.36
C VAL A 159 1.37 14.54 -0.57
N ARG A 160 0.59 15.34 -1.29
CA ARG A 160 0.97 16.71 -1.68
C ARG A 160 1.37 17.59 -0.46
N GLY A 161 2.57 18.19 -0.50
CA GLY A 161 3.18 18.99 0.57
C GLY A 161 4.50 19.66 0.18
N MET A 162 5.27 20.20 1.13
CA MET A 162 6.56 20.86 0.86
C MET A 162 7.74 19.89 0.80
N GLY A 163 8.35 19.79 -0.39
CA GLY A 163 9.76 19.41 -0.62
C GLY A 163 10.17 17.97 -0.32
N LEU A 164 10.27 17.14 -1.36
CA LEU A 164 10.98 15.86 -1.30
C LEU A 164 12.42 16.05 -1.81
N LYS A 165 13.42 15.48 -1.13
CA LYS A 165 14.81 15.55 -1.60
C LYS A 165 15.00 14.62 -2.79
N ASP A 166 15.81 15.00 -3.77
CA ASP A 166 16.07 14.18 -4.98
C ASP A 166 16.45 12.74 -4.65
N LYS A 167 17.27 12.53 -3.62
CA LYS A 167 17.68 11.19 -3.17
C LYS A 167 16.51 10.31 -2.72
N ASP A 168 15.46 10.89 -2.17
CA ASP A 168 14.28 10.17 -1.69
C ASP A 168 13.34 9.89 -2.86
N PHE A 169 13.25 10.82 -3.82
CA PHE A 169 12.54 10.62 -5.08
C PHE A 169 13.15 9.48 -5.90
N GLN A 170 14.48 9.44 -6.00
CA GLN A 170 15.21 8.35 -6.65
C GLN A 170 14.94 6.99 -6.00
N LYS A 171 14.80 6.92 -4.68
CA LYS A 171 14.42 5.65 -4.01
C LYS A 171 13.04 5.20 -4.43
N ILE A 172 12.07 6.11 -4.55
CA ILE A 172 10.70 5.80 -4.97
C ILE A 172 10.69 5.22 -6.37
N ILE A 173 11.34 5.89 -7.33
CA ILE A 173 11.46 5.38 -8.72
C ILE A 173 12.13 3.99 -8.73
N GLN A 174 13.11 3.76 -7.85
CA GLN A 174 13.75 2.45 -7.69
C GLN A 174 12.92 1.40 -6.95
N PHE A 175 11.66 1.69 -6.59
CA PHE A 175 10.79 0.83 -5.78
C PHE A 175 11.39 0.53 -4.40
N LYS A 176 12.12 1.48 -3.83
CA LYS A 176 12.73 1.34 -2.50
C LYS A 176 11.96 2.17 -1.48
N PRO A 177 11.43 1.53 -0.44
CA PRO A 177 10.75 2.26 0.63
C PRO A 177 11.75 3.14 1.39
N ILE A 178 11.36 4.37 1.72
CA ILE A 178 12.22 5.38 2.36
C ILE A 178 12.27 5.18 3.88
N LYS A 179 11.12 4.97 4.53
CA LYS A 179 11.01 4.61 5.96
C LYS A 179 10.58 3.15 6.14
N LYS A 180 10.97 2.52 7.26
CA LYS A 180 10.69 1.11 7.62
C LYS A 180 9.32 0.93 8.30
N TRP A 181 8.28 0.66 7.53
CA TRP A 181 6.93 0.40 8.05
C TRP A 181 6.30 -0.81 7.37
N TYR A 182 5.83 -1.76 8.17
CA TYR A 182 5.16 -2.96 7.68
C TYR A 182 3.66 -2.87 7.92
N ILE A 183 2.87 -3.30 6.95
CA ILE A 183 1.42 -3.42 7.05
C ILE A 183 1.00 -4.81 6.61
N SER A 184 -0.13 -5.28 7.14
CA SER A 184 -0.75 -6.52 6.68
C SER A 184 -1.45 -6.30 5.33
N PRO A 185 -1.75 -7.37 4.58
CA PRO A 185 -2.59 -7.26 3.39
C PRO A 185 -3.98 -6.65 3.67
N LEU A 186 -4.56 -6.92 4.84
CA LEU A 186 -5.80 -6.29 5.28
C LEU A 186 -5.66 -4.76 5.41
N ASP A 187 -4.56 -4.28 5.97
CA ASP A 187 -4.31 -2.85 6.10
C ASP A 187 -4.17 -2.16 4.72
N LEU A 188 -3.51 -2.83 3.75
CA LEU A 188 -3.46 -2.35 2.37
C LEU A 188 -4.88 -2.26 1.77
N GLN A 189 -5.70 -3.29 1.99
CA GLN A 189 -7.06 -3.34 1.48
C GLN A 189 -7.89 -2.16 2.03
N ILE A 190 -7.84 -1.92 3.33
CA ILE A 190 -8.51 -0.78 3.99
C ILE A 190 -8.00 0.54 3.41
N PHE A 191 -6.68 0.67 3.22
CA PHE A 191 -6.07 1.87 2.67
C PHE A 191 -6.56 2.19 1.25
N LEU A 192 -6.49 1.21 0.35
CA LEU A 192 -6.85 1.39 -1.05
C LEU A 192 -8.35 1.57 -1.23
N PHE A 193 -9.18 0.89 -0.44
CA PHE A 193 -10.62 1.13 -0.40
C PHE A 193 -10.88 2.60 -0.07
N LYS A 194 -10.51 3.06 1.13
CA LYS A 194 -10.80 4.44 1.58
C LYS A 194 -10.25 5.56 0.67
N ASN A 195 -9.13 5.32 -0.01
CA ASN A 195 -8.47 6.33 -0.84
C ASN A 195 -8.84 6.25 -2.33
N MET A 196 -9.46 5.17 -2.79
CA MET A 196 -9.76 4.96 -4.22
C MET A 196 -11.22 4.50 -4.48
N GLY A 197 -12.07 4.35 -3.45
CA GLY A 197 -13.50 3.97 -3.55
C GLY A 197 -14.33 4.08 -2.23
N GLU A 198 -15.63 4.41 -2.39
CA GLU A 198 -16.66 4.90 -1.43
C GLU A 198 -16.35 6.20 -0.66
N VAL A 199 -17.11 7.26 -1.00
CA VAL A 199 -16.91 8.66 -0.59
C VAL A 199 -17.68 8.97 0.70
N HIS A 200 -17.08 9.77 1.59
CA HIS A 200 -17.62 11.00 2.23
C HIS A 200 -17.00 11.20 3.63
N GLU A 201 -15.86 11.87 3.72
CA GLU A 201 -15.73 13.17 4.40
C GLU A 201 -14.28 13.67 4.35
N ASN A 202 -14.11 14.86 3.78
CA ASN A 202 -12.85 15.58 3.76
C ASN A 202 -12.54 16.11 5.18
N ILE A 203 -11.90 15.28 6.00
CA ILE A 203 -11.48 15.67 7.36
C ILE A 203 -10.25 16.61 7.34
N PHE A 204 -9.67 16.88 6.16
CA PHE A 204 -8.43 17.66 6.04
C PHE A 204 -8.64 19.17 5.87
N GLY A 205 -9.89 19.64 5.81
CA GLY A 205 -10.22 21.07 5.78
C GLY A 205 -9.98 21.83 7.11
N LYS A 206 -9.67 21.15 8.21
CA LYS A 206 -9.48 21.77 9.53
C LYS A 206 -8.32 21.16 10.30
N THR A 207 -7.09 21.57 9.98
CA THR A 207 -6.00 21.81 10.94
C THR A 207 -4.73 22.11 10.17
N TRP A 208 -4.50 23.39 9.87
CA TRP A 208 -3.20 24.08 9.95
C TRP A 208 -3.51 25.59 10.02
N ARG A 209 -4.00 26.01 11.19
CA ARG A 209 -3.69 27.27 11.83
C ARG A 209 -3.39 26.96 13.29
#